data_AF-A0A4R7KAE0-F1
#
_entry.id   AF-A0A4R7KAE0-F1
#
_cell.length_a   1.000
_cell.length_b   1.000
_cell.length_c   1.000
_cell.angle_alpha   90.00
_cell.angle_beta   90.00
_cell.angle_gamma   90.00
#
_symmetry.space_group_name_H-M   'P 1'
#
loop_
_entity.id
_entity.type
_entity.pdbx_description
1 polymer ?
#
loop_
_entity_poly.entity_id
_entity_poly.type
_entity_poly.pdbx_seq_one_letter_code
_entity_poly.pdbx_strand_id
1 'polypeptide(L)' 'MTVGSKVKQTLANLKGIESTLRIYSIQGRNEDERRTFEEALQTTAKVISDLELRMKTLEYEEPQYKGF' A
#
# COMPACT_ATOMS: atom_id res chain seq x y z
N MET A 1 4.82 -5.28 -19.29
CA MET A 1 4.18 -4.85 -18.02
C MET A 1 2.76 -4.41 -18.32
N THR A 2 1.78 -5.09 -17.75
CA THR A 2 0.37 -4.72 -17.77
C THR A 2 0.02 -3.69 -16.70
N VAL A 3 -1.20 -3.15 -16.75
CA VAL A 3 -1.71 -2.24 -15.73
C VAL A 3 -1.76 -2.97 -14.39
N GLY A 4 -2.27 -4.21 -14.36
CA GLY A 4 -2.24 -5.06 -13.17
C GLY A 4 -0.83 -5.23 -12.59
N SER A 5 0.18 -5.53 -13.43
CA SER A 5 1.56 -5.68 -12.95
C SER A 5 2.13 -4.40 -12.33
N LYS A 6 1.82 -3.22 -12.89
CA LYS A 6 2.26 -1.93 -12.33
C LYS A 6 1.59 -1.67 -10.99
N VAL A 7 0.28 -1.91 -10.87
CA VAL A 7 -0.43 -1.71 -9.61
C VAL A 7 0.05 -2.69 -8.53
N LYS A 8 0.41 -3.93 -8.88
CA LYS A 8 1.01 -4.90 -7.93
C LYS A 8 2.36 -4.40 -7.41
N GLN A 9 3.20 -3.86 -8.29
CA GLN A 9 4.48 -3.27 -7.89
C GLN A 9 4.28 -2.06 -6.97
N THR A 10 3.32 -1.18 -7.28
CA THR A 10 2.96 -0.05 -6.41
C THR A 10 2.48 -0.52 -5.04
N LEU A 11 1.62 -1.55 -4.97
CA LEU A 11 1.17 -2.15 -3.72
C LEU A 11 2.33 -2.70 -2.88
N ALA A 12 3.28 -3.40 -3.50
CA ALA A 12 4.46 -3.92 -2.80
C ALA A 12 5.29 -2.78 -2.19
N ASN A 13 5.52 -1.71 -2.96
CA ASN A 13 6.24 -0.54 -2.47
C ASN A 13 5.50 0.16 -1.31
N LEU A 14 4.17 0.33 -1.42
CA LEU A 14 3.37 0.96 -0.37
C LEU A 14 3.37 0.15 0.94
N LYS A 15 3.29 -1.19 0.87
CA LYS A 15 3.41 -2.05 2.06
C LYS A 15 4.80 -1.96 2.72
N GLY A 16 5.84 -1.82 1.91
CA GLY A 16 7.19 -1.51 2.40
C GLY A 16 7.24 -0.17 3.14
N ILE A 17 6.69 0.88 2.52
CA ILE A 17 6.60 2.23 3.11
C ILE A 17 5.79 2.21 4.42
N GLU A 18 4.63 1.54 4.45
CA GLU A 18 3.81 1.39 5.66
C GLU A 18 4.61 0.76 6.81
N SER A 19 5.38 -0.30 6.50
CA SER A 19 6.25 -0.95 7.49
C SER A 19 7.33 0.01 8.00
N THR A 20 7.95 0.79 7.12
CA THR A 20 8.95 1.80 7.50
C THR A 20 8.34 2.91 8.36
N LEU A 21 7.16 3.42 8.00
CA LEU A 21 6.44 4.44 8.78
C LEU A 21 6.09 3.92 10.19
N ARG A 22 5.73 2.63 10.31
CA ARG A 22 5.49 1.98 11.60
C ARG A 22 6.75 1.91 12.46
N ILE A 23 7.90 1.64 11.86
CA ILE A 23 9.18 1.68 12.59
C ILE A 23 9.44 3.11 13.10
N TYR A 24 9.21 4.13 12.27
CA TYR A 24 9.42 5.53 12.66
C TYR A 24 8.44 6.00 13.74
N SER A 25 7.17 5.57 13.72
CA SER A 25 6.23 5.92 14.79
C SER A 25 6.60 5.29 16.14
N ILE A 26 7.27 4.13 16.12
CA ILE A 26 7.78 3.47 17.33
C ILE A 26 9.07 4.12 17.82
N GLN A 27 9.97 4.50 16.91
CA GLN A 27 11.28 5.08 17.23
C GLN A 27 11.25 6.60 17.51
N GLY A 28 10.19 7.28 17.08
CA GLY A 28 9.99 8.71 17.29
C GLY A 28 10.04 9.07 18.77
N ARG A 29 10.85 10.07 19.11
CA ARG A 29 11.05 10.51 20.51
C ARG A 29 10.09 11.63 20.90
N ASN A 30 9.65 12.41 19.92
CA ASN A 30 8.68 13.49 20.10
C ASN A 30 7.26 12.97 19.80
N GLU A 31 6.29 13.33 20.63
CA GLU A 31 4.87 13.01 20.41
C GLU A 31 4.36 13.54 19.07
N ASP A 32 4.81 14.72 18.63
CA ASP A 32 4.41 15.30 17.34
C ASP A 32 4.88 14.45 16.15
N GLU A 33 6.10 13.90 16.22
CA GLU A 33 6.65 13.00 15.19
C GLU A 33 5.85 11.70 15.14
N ARG A 34 5.56 11.11 16.31
CA ARG A 34 4.78 9.87 16.40
C ARG A 34 3.39 10.04 15.82
N ARG A 35 2.72 11.14 16.17
CA ARG A 35 1.41 11.49 15.62
C ARG A 35 1.45 11.66 14.09
N THR A 36 2.47 12.35 13.58
CA THR A 36 2.66 12.52 12.13
C THR A 36 2.78 11.18 11.42
N PHE A 37 3.58 10.25 11.96
CA PHE A 37 3.72 8.91 11.39
C PHE A 37 2.46 8.05 11.54
N GLU A 38 1.70 8.20 12.62
CA GLU A 38 0.40 7.54 12.81
C GLU A 38 -0.64 8.02 11.79
N GLU A 39 -0.75 9.32 11.55
CA GLU A 39 -1.64 9.89 10.53
C GLU A 39 -1.24 9.43 9.11
N ALA A 40 0.07 9.38 8.84
CA ALA A 40 0.60 8.85 7.58
C ALA A 40 0.31 7.36 7.41
N LEU A 41 0.40 6.56 8.48
CA LEU A 41 0.03 5.14 8.47
C LEU A 41 -1.43 4.93 8.12
N GLN A 42 -2.34 5.69 8.75
CA GLN A 42 -3.78 5.59 8.45
C GLN A 42 -4.07 5.90 6.97
N THR A 43 -3.45 6.96 6.45
CA THR A 43 -3.61 7.34 5.04
C THR A 43 -3.05 6.27 4.11
N THR A 44 -1.86 5.75 4.41
CA THR A 44 -1.21 4.71 3.60
C THR A 44 -2.01 3.41 3.60
N ALA A 45 -2.53 2.98 4.75
CA ALA A 45 -3.37 1.79 4.87
C ALA A 45 -4.66 1.90 4.06
N LYS A 46 -5.28 3.09 4.02
CA LYS A 46 -6.45 3.35 3.17
C LYS A 46 -6.11 3.23 1.69
N VAL A 47 -5.01 3.84 1.24
CA VAL A 47 -4.57 3.74 -0.17
C VAL A 47 -4.25 2.29 -0.56
N ILE A 48 -3.59 1.53 0.32
CA ILE A 48 -3.33 0.10 0.10
C ILE A 48 -4.65 -0.65 -0.10
N SER A 49 -5.62 -0.44 0.79
CA SER A 49 -6.93 -1.11 0.74
C SER A 49 -7.67 -0.79 -0.57
N ASP A 50 -7.67 0.47 -0.99
CA ASP A 50 -8.32 0.91 -2.24
C ASP A 50 -7.64 0.30 -3.48
N LEU A 51 -6.31 0.23 -3.48
CA LEU A 51 -5.55 -0.39 -4.57
C LEU A 51 -5.69 -1.92 -4.61
N GLU A 52 -5.82 -2.58 -3.46
CA GLU A 52 -6.13 -4.02 -3.39
C GLU A 52 -7.52 -4.32 -3.95
N LEU A 53 -8.51 -3.47 -3.66
CA LEU A 53 -9.84 -3.60 -4.26
C LEU A 53 -9.77 -3.41 -5.78
N ARG A 54 -9.04 -2.38 -6.25
CA ARG A 54 -8.87 -2.14 -7.68
C ARG A 54 -8.12 -3.27 -8.38
N MET A 55 -7.15 -3.89 -7.70
CA MET A 55 -6.40 -5.03 -8.23
C MET A 55 -7.33 -6.19 -8.58
N LYS A 56 -8.28 -6.52 -7.69
CA LYS A 56 -9.24 -7.61 -7.94
C LYS A 56 -9.99 -7.38 -9.24
N THR A 57 -10.49 -6.16 -9.46
CA THR A 57 -11.19 -5.82 -10.72
C THR A 57 -10.27 -5.98 -11.94
N LEU A 58 -9.03 -5.51 -11.85
CA LEU A 58 -8.05 -5.62 -12.94
C LEU A 58 -7.70 -7.09 -13.27
N GLU A 59 -7.64 -7.96 -12.27
CA GLU A 59 -7.43 -9.40 -12.46
C GLU A 59 -8.59 -10.05 -13.24
N TYR A 60 -9.83 -9.58 -13.05
CA TYR A 60 -10.97 -10.05 -13.87
C TYR A 60 -11.00 -9.44 -15.27
N GLU A 61 -10.42 -8.25 -15.47
CA GLU A 61 -10.40 -7.57 -16.78
C GLU A 61 -9.29 -8.12 -17.68
N GLU A 62 -8.11 -8.43 -17.13
CA GLU A 62 -6.94 -8.80 -17.94
C GLU A 62 -6.91 -10.31 -18.28
N PRO A 63 -6.83 -10.70 -19.58
CA PRO A 63 -6.88 -12.10 -20.02
C PRO A 63 -5.82 -13.01 -19.38
N GLN A 64 -4.64 -12.44 -19.09
CA GLN A 64 -3.51 -13.16 -18.51
C GLN A 64 -3.76 -13.70 -17.09
N TYR A 65 -4.77 -13.18 -16.38
CA TYR A 65 -5.15 -13.68 -15.05
C TYR A 65 -6.33 -14.67 -15.10
N LYS A 66 -6.94 -14.88 -16.27
CA LYS A 66 -8.10 -15.78 -16.47
C LYS A 66 -7.71 -17.25 -16.70
N GLY A 67 -6.42 -17.56 -16.77
CA GLY A 67 -5.88 -18.89 -17.09
C GLY A 67 -5.28 -19.65 -15.91
N PHE A 68 -5.58 -19.25 -14.67
CA PHE A 68 -5.19 -19.96 -13.44
C PHE A 68 -6.39 -20.63 -12.79
#